data_AF-A0A964EWH9-F1
#
_entry.id   AF-A0A964EWH9-F1
#
_cell.length_a   1.000
_cell.length_b   1.000
_cell.length_c   1.000
_cell.angle_alpha   90.00
_cell.angle_beta   90.00
_cell.angle_gamma   90.00
#
_symmetry.space_group_name_H-M   'P 1'
#
loop_
_entity.id
_entity.type
_entity.pdbx_description
1 polymer ?
#
loop_
_entity_poly.entity_id
_entity_poly.type
_entity_poly.pdbx_seq_one_letter_code
_entity_poly.pdbx_strand_id
1 'polypeptide(L)'
;MARSVDPEAYAAKRAEILQAAMALIFAKGYERMTIRDIHRGLGISKGAFYHYFDSKAALLDAFIDQLGATTEGALLPLLRDPERSAIDKLQGFFSTFDRLRADNQGGVVALGRVWYGDANALVRQKVDDAVRAHRAPLLTEIVHQGVREGVFSTPYPDQSGGLLLSLIQGMAGEHARLLWLRTPDLAPKACAARVAETHAACMDAIERLLGAPGGSLYRVDAQAVMPWVLASRADP
;
A
#
# COMPACT_ATOMS: atom_id res chain seq x y z
N MET A 1 -22.57 -30.85 24.62
CA MET A 1 -22.60 -30.85 23.14
C MET A 1 -21.75 -29.68 22.66
N ALA A 2 -20.69 -29.94 21.89
CA ALA A 2 -19.85 -28.87 21.33
C ALA A 2 -20.72 -28.05 20.37
N ARG A 3 -20.82 -26.74 20.62
CA ARG A 3 -21.53 -25.82 19.73
C ARG A 3 -20.75 -25.83 18.41
N SER A 4 -21.33 -26.34 17.34
CA SER A 4 -20.72 -26.28 16.01
C SER A 4 -20.55 -24.80 15.67
N VAL A 5 -19.30 -24.34 15.63
CA VAL A 5 -18.98 -23.00 15.18
C VAL A 5 -19.35 -22.94 13.70
N ASP A 6 -20.32 -22.11 13.36
CA ASP A 6 -20.62 -21.80 11.97
C ASP A 6 -19.38 -21.11 11.37
N PRO A 7 -18.69 -21.74 10.39
CA PRO A 7 -17.46 -21.20 9.82
C PRO A 7 -17.65 -19.82 9.18
N GLU A 8 -18.81 -19.56 8.57
CA GLU A 8 -19.09 -18.28 7.92
C GLU A 8 -19.30 -17.18 8.96
N ALA A 9 -20.11 -17.44 9.98
CA ALA A 9 -20.31 -16.50 11.09
C ALA A 9 -19.01 -16.21 11.85
N TYR A 10 -18.14 -17.22 12.01
CA TYR A 10 -16.83 -17.05 12.64
C TYR A 10 -15.91 -16.15 11.79
N ALA A 11 -15.81 -16.42 10.49
CA ALA A 11 -15.01 -15.60 9.58
C ALA A 11 -15.51 -14.15 9.52
N ALA A 12 -16.82 -13.95 9.44
CA ALA A 12 -17.43 -12.62 9.44
C ALA A 12 -17.11 -11.84 10.73
N LYS A 13 -17.25 -12.47 11.90
CA LYS A 13 -16.92 -11.83 13.18
C LYS A 13 -15.43 -11.54 13.31
N ARG A 14 -14.57 -12.44 12.84
CA ARG A 14 -13.12 -12.23 12.81
C ARG A 14 -12.74 -11.02 11.95
N ALA A 15 -13.37 -10.88 10.78
CA ALA A 15 -13.16 -9.74 9.87
C ALA A 15 -13.66 -8.41 10.48
N GLU A 16 -14.81 -8.43 11.16
CA GLU A 16 -15.33 -7.25 11.88
C GLU A 16 -14.39 -6.78 12.98
N ILE A 17 -13.83 -7.71 13.77
CA ILE A 17 -12.83 -7.40 14.80
C ILE A 17 -11.58 -6.78 14.16
N LEU A 18 -11.14 -7.30 13.02
CA LEU A 18 -9.98 -6.78 12.31
C LEU A 18 -10.23 -5.36 11.78
N GLN A 19 -11.38 -5.11 11.18
CA GLN A 19 -11.77 -3.79 10.68
C GLN A 19 -11.83 -2.74 11.81
N ALA A 20 -12.40 -3.09 12.97
CA ALA A 20 -12.43 -2.18 14.12
C ALA A 20 -11.01 -1.87 14.64
N ALA A 21 -10.14 -2.87 14.68
CA ALA A 21 -8.75 -2.67 15.08
C ALA A 21 -7.99 -1.80 14.08
N MET A 22 -8.20 -2.00 12.77
CA MET A 22 -7.62 -1.15 11.73
C MET A 22 -8.03 0.31 11.92
N ALA A 23 -9.32 0.58 12.11
CA ALA A 23 -9.81 1.93 12.36
C ALA A 23 -9.14 2.58 13.59
N LEU A 24 -8.87 1.80 14.64
CA LEU A 24 -8.18 2.29 15.83
C LEU A 24 -6.67 2.52 15.61
N ILE A 25 -5.97 1.61 14.91
CA ILE A 25 -4.57 1.79 14.53
C ILE A 25 -4.43 3.07 13.70
N PHE A 26 -5.36 3.29 12.79
CA PHE A 26 -5.42 4.45 11.93
C PHE A 26 -5.80 5.75 12.65
N ALA A 27 -6.64 5.70 13.68
CA ALA A 27 -7.06 6.89 14.42
C ALA A 27 -6.03 7.36 15.47
N LYS A 28 -5.33 6.44 16.15
CA LYS A 28 -4.45 6.79 17.30
C LYS A 28 -3.08 6.11 17.29
N GLY A 29 -2.77 5.30 16.28
CA GLY A 29 -1.55 4.52 16.20
C GLY A 29 -1.67 3.18 16.90
N TYR A 30 -0.89 2.20 16.42
CA TYR A 30 -0.89 0.84 16.95
C TYR A 30 -0.51 0.79 18.42
N GLU A 31 0.55 1.50 18.84
CA GLU A 31 1.02 1.46 20.23
C GLU A 31 -0.07 1.91 21.22
N ARG A 32 -0.79 2.99 20.90
CA ARG A 32 -1.84 3.56 21.76
C ARG A 32 -3.16 2.78 21.72
N MET A 33 -3.36 1.92 20.71
CA MET A 33 -4.53 1.04 20.65
C MET A 33 -4.46 -0.04 21.74
N THR A 34 -5.59 -0.28 22.41
CA THR A 34 -5.73 -1.40 23.36
C THR A 34 -6.80 -2.39 22.92
N ILE A 35 -6.69 -3.65 23.36
CA ILE A 35 -7.77 -4.66 23.19
C ILE A 35 -9.09 -4.17 23.81
N ARG A 36 -8.99 -3.34 24.88
CA ARG A 36 -10.14 -2.69 25.50
C ARG A 36 -10.89 -1.77 24.56
N ASP A 37 -10.17 -1.04 23.72
CA ASP A 37 -10.78 -0.14 22.74
C ASP A 37 -11.56 -0.93 21.69
N ILE A 38 -11.01 -2.05 21.23
CA ILE A 38 -11.62 -2.92 20.22
C ILE A 38 -12.92 -3.51 20.76
N HIS A 39 -12.87 -4.19 21.91
CA HIS A 39 -14.05 -4.90 22.39
C HIS A 39 -15.16 -3.95 22.85
N ARG A 40 -14.82 -2.75 23.36
CA ARG A 40 -15.79 -1.70 23.70
C ARG A 40 -16.44 -1.12 22.44
N GLY A 41 -15.67 -0.88 21.38
CA GLY A 41 -16.21 -0.38 20.11
C GLY A 41 -17.18 -1.35 19.44
N LEU A 42 -16.95 -2.66 19.61
CA LEU A 42 -17.77 -3.72 19.02
C LEU A 42 -18.88 -4.24 19.94
N GLY A 43 -18.94 -3.79 21.19
CA GLY A 43 -19.88 -4.32 22.18
C GLY A 43 -19.66 -5.81 22.52
N ILE A 44 -18.45 -6.34 22.30
CA ILE A 44 -18.12 -7.73 22.61
C ILE A 44 -17.37 -7.84 23.95
N SER A 45 -17.39 -9.03 24.56
CA SER A 45 -16.62 -9.27 25.78
C SER A 45 -15.13 -9.41 25.49
N LYS A 46 -14.29 -9.20 26.52
CA LYS A 46 -12.85 -9.49 26.43
C LYS A 46 -12.58 -10.95 26.05
N GLY A 47 -13.34 -11.90 26.61
CA GLY A 47 -13.24 -13.32 26.27
C GLY A 47 -13.62 -13.62 24.82
N ALA A 48 -14.62 -12.90 24.27
CA ALA A 48 -15.00 -13.03 22.87
C ALA A 48 -13.88 -12.57 21.93
N PHE A 49 -13.11 -11.53 22.27
CA PHE A 49 -11.92 -11.15 21.49
C PHE A 49 -10.88 -12.28 21.42
N TYR A 50 -10.53 -12.85 22.58
CA TYR A 50 -9.53 -13.91 22.67
C TYR A 50 -9.98 -15.24 22.05
N HIS A 51 -11.26 -15.36 21.69
CA HIS A 51 -11.73 -16.49 20.86
C HIS A 51 -11.22 -16.40 19.41
N TYR A 52 -10.98 -15.19 18.90
CA TYR A 52 -10.57 -14.95 17.50
C TYR A 52 -9.09 -14.60 17.33
N PHE A 53 -8.49 -13.95 18.34
CA PHE A 53 -7.10 -13.49 18.29
C PHE A 53 -6.41 -13.68 19.65
N ASP A 54 -5.29 -14.40 19.64
CA ASP A 54 -4.54 -14.71 20.86
C ASP A 54 -3.89 -13.48 21.50
N SER A 55 -3.60 -12.45 20.69
CA SER A 55 -2.96 -11.22 21.16
C SER A 55 -3.19 -10.03 20.23
N LYS A 56 -2.84 -8.83 20.72
CA LYS A 56 -2.76 -7.61 19.90
C LYS A 56 -1.78 -7.77 18.72
N ALA A 57 -0.69 -8.51 18.91
CA ALA A 57 0.29 -8.79 17.87
C ALA A 57 -0.27 -9.76 16.81
N ALA A 58 -0.92 -10.85 17.23
CA ALA A 58 -1.57 -11.79 16.31
C ALA A 58 -2.67 -11.12 15.47
N LEU A 59 -3.39 -10.16 16.06
CA LEU A 59 -4.32 -9.33 15.32
C LEU A 59 -3.61 -8.45 14.27
N LEU A 60 -2.46 -7.87 14.62
CA LEU A 60 -1.69 -7.05 13.68
C LEU A 60 -1.17 -7.89 12.51
N ASP A 61 -0.62 -9.06 12.79
CA ASP A 61 -0.10 -9.95 11.74
C ASP A 61 -1.25 -10.39 10.80
N ALA A 62 -2.42 -10.74 11.33
CA ALA A 62 -3.59 -11.03 10.52
C ALA A 62 -4.08 -9.85 9.65
N PHE A 63 -3.94 -8.61 10.16
CA PHE A 63 -4.25 -7.41 9.39
C PHE A 63 -3.29 -7.24 8.22
N ILE A 64 -1.99 -7.41 8.49
CA ILE A 64 -0.93 -7.31 7.50
C ILE A 64 -1.15 -8.32 6.36
N ASP A 65 -1.47 -9.57 6.70
CA ASP A 65 -1.76 -10.63 5.73
C ASP A 65 -2.99 -10.28 4.87
N GLN A 66 -4.06 -9.78 5.50
CA GLN A 66 -5.26 -9.37 4.77
C GLN A 66 -4.99 -8.22 3.79
N LEU A 67 -4.13 -7.27 4.16
CA LEU A 67 -3.75 -6.16 3.28
C LEU A 67 -2.98 -6.65 2.04
N GLY A 68 -2.08 -7.62 2.24
CA GLY A 68 -1.38 -8.32 1.16
C GLY A 68 -2.36 -8.99 0.19
N ALA A 69 -3.23 -9.85 0.70
CA ALA A 69 -4.20 -10.60 -0.09
C ALA A 69 -5.21 -9.71 -0.84
N THR A 70 -5.72 -8.64 -0.18
CA THR A 70 -6.65 -7.69 -0.81
C THR A 70 -5.99 -6.99 -1.99
N THR A 71 -4.72 -6.62 -1.84
CA THR A 71 -3.97 -5.99 -2.91
C THR A 71 -3.78 -6.95 -4.09
N GLU A 72 -3.34 -8.18 -3.81
CA GLU A 72 -3.14 -9.19 -4.85
C GLU A 72 -4.42 -9.41 -5.65
N GLY A 73 -5.57 -9.53 -4.98
CA GLY A 73 -6.88 -9.66 -5.63
C GLY A 73 -7.22 -8.53 -6.61
N ALA A 74 -6.82 -7.29 -6.32
CA ALA A 74 -7.04 -6.15 -7.22
C ALA A 74 -6.18 -6.20 -8.49
N LEU A 75 -5.01 -6.85 -8.44
CA LEU A 75 -4.07 -6.96 -9.55
C LEU A 75 -4.29 -8.22 -10.40
N LEU A 76 -4.82 -9.30 -9.81
CA LEU A 76 -4.99 -10.58 -10.51
C LEU A 76 -5.73 -10.49 -11.86
N PRO A 77 -6.85 -9.74 -12.00
CA PRO A 77 -7.53 -9.62 -13.29
C PRO A 77 -6.64 -9.02 -14.39
N LEU A 78 -5.83 -8.01 -14.03
CA LEU A 78 -4.88 -7.38 -14.94
C LEU A 78 -3.76 -8.34 -15.34
N LEU A 79 -3.21 -9.07 -14.38
CA LEU A 79 -2.08 -9.97 -14.60
C LEU A 79 -2.46 -11.20 -15.43
N ARG A 80 -3.68 -11.69 -15.25
CA ARG A 80 -4.21 -12.88 -15.95
C ARG A 80 -4.72 -12.60 -17.35
N ASP A 81 -4.85 -11.33 -17.75
CA ASP A 81 -5.24 -10.95 -19.10
C ASP A 81 -4.13 -11.33 -20.09
N PRO A 82 -4.36 -12.30 -21.00
CA PRO A 82 -3.35 -12.75 -21.95
C PRO A 82 -3.12 -11.76 -23.10
N GLU A 83 -4.07 -10.86 -23.35
CA GLU A 83 -4.01 -9.90 -24.46
C GLU A 83 -3.19 -8.65 -24.11
N ARG A 84 -2.85 -8.46 -22.83
CA ARG A 84 -2.06 -7.31 -22.36
C ARG A 84 -0.57 -7.58 -22.42
N SER A 85 0.16 -6.62 -23.00
CA SER A 85 1.62 -6.61 -22.98
C SER A 85 2.17 -6.42 -21.56
N ALA A 86 3.45 -6.72 -21.36
CA ALA A 86 4.13 -6.47 -20.09
C ALA A 86 4.15 -4.98 -19.72
N ILE A 87 4.27 -4.08 -20.71
CA ILE A 87 4.20 -2.63 -20.48
C ILE A 87 2.79 -2.25 -19.98
N ASP A 88 1.74 -2.75 -20.62
CA ASP A 88 0.35 -2.46 -20.22
C ASP A 88 0.05 -2.99 -18.81
N LYS A 89 0.59 -4.16 -18.46
CA LYS A 89 0.47 -4.73 -17.11
C LYS A 89 1.25 -3.92 -16.08
N LEU A 90 2.45 -3.44 -16.41
CA LEU A 90 3.23 -2.61 -15.51
C LEU A 90 2.56 -1.24 -15.28
N GLN A 91 2.06 -0.59 -16.33
CA GLN A 91 1.26 0.64 -16.21
C GLN A 91 -0.05 0.38 -15.45
N GLY A 92 -0.71 -0.75 -15.73
CA GLY A 92 -1.91 -1.20 -15.05
C GLY A 92 -1.69 -1.39 -13.54
N PHE A 93 -0.54 -1.92 -13.14
CA PHE A 93 -0.16 -2.11 -11.75
C PHE A 93 -0.20 -0.77 -11.00
N PHE A 94 0.46 0.24 -11.54
CA PHE A 94 0.49 1.57 -10.93
C PHE A 94 -0.87 2.26 -10.95
N SER A 95 -1.54 2.28 -12.10
CA SER A 95 -2.85 2.93 -12.25
C SER A 95 -3.95 2.32 -11.37
N THR A 96 -3.85 1.02 -11.05
CA THR A 96 -4.74 0.36 -10.09
C THR A 96 -4.61 0.99 -8.71
N PHE A 97 -3.39 1.21 -8.22
CA PHE A 97 -3.17 1.85 -6.92
C PHE A 97 -3.45 3.34 -6.92
N ASP A 98 -3.20 4.03 -8.03
CA ASP A 98 -3.57 5.44 -8.17
C ASP A 98 -5.07 5.63 -8.04
N ARG A 99 -5.86 4.77 -8.70
CA ARG A 99 -7.32 4.81 -8.62
C ARG A 99 -7.84 4.50 -7.22
N LEU A 100 -7.35 3.43 -6.60
CA LEU A 100 -7.73 3.07 -5.22
C LEU A 100 -7.42 4.19 -4.23
N ARG A 101 -6.30 4.92 -4.43
CA ARG A 101 -5.96 6.08 -3.62
C ARG A 101 -6.87 7.27 -3.91
N ALA A 102 -7.11 7.58 -5.18
CA ALA A 102 -7.95 8.70 -5.60
C ALA A 102 -9.40 8.55 -5.12
N ASP A 103 -9.98 7.36 -5.27
CA ASP A 103 -11.35 7.03 -4.82
C ASP A 103 -11.52 7.20 -3.29
N ASN A 104 -10.42 7.15 -2.54
CA ASN A 104 -10.39 7.34 -1.09
C ASN A 104 -9.40 8.45 -0.67
N GLN A 105 -9.31 9.55 -1.44
CA GLN A 105 -8.30 10.58 -1.21
C GLN A 105 -8.35 11.14 0.22
N GLY A 106 -9.55 11.47 0.71
CA GLY A 106 -9.73 12.00 2.07
C GLY A 106 -9.24 11.02 3.14
N GLY A 107 -9.55 9.73 2.99
CA GLY A 107 -9.05 8.67 3.86
C GLY A 107 -7.52 8.56 3.79
N VAL A 108 -6.94 8.49 2.60
CA VAL A 108 -5.48 8.41 2.41
C VAL A 108 -4.77 9.59 3.06
N VAL A 109 -5.29 10.81 2.91
CA VAL A 109 -4.71 12.03 3.48
C VAL A 109 -4.78 12.00 5.01
N ALA A 110 -5.94 11.67 5.59
CA ALA A 110 -6.12 11.59 7.03
C ALA A 110 -5.19 10.52 7.65
N LEU A 111 -5.10 9.37 6.99
CA LEU A 111 -4.26 8.26 7.42
C LEU A 111 -2.77 8.56 7.33
N GLY A 112 -2.33 9.26 6.28
CA GLY A 112 -0.91 9.49 6.05
C GLY A 112 -0.19 10.17 7.22
N ARG A 113 -0.84 11.13 7.91
CA ARG A 113 -0.25 11.81 9.08
C ARG A 113 0.03 10.85 10.23
N VAL A 114 -0.93 9.99 10.54
CA VAL A 114 -0.80 8.99 11.63
C VAL A 114 0.18 7.89 11.21
N TRP A 115 0.04 7.39 9.98
CA TRP A 115 0.82 6.28 9.45
C TRP A 115 2.31 6.59 9.38
N TYR A 116 2.70 7.75 8.86
CA TYR A 116 4.10 8.14 8.72
C TYR A 116 4.72 8.75 9.98
N GLY A 117 3.95 8.90 11.06
CA GLY A 117 4.48 9.28 12.37
C GLY A 117 5.29 8.15 13.02
N ASP A 118 6.23 8.52 13.90
CA ASP A 118 7.18 7.59 14.54
C ASP A 118 6.50 6.45 15.31
N ALA A 119 5.32 6.72 15.90
CA ALA A 119 4.54 5.75 16.66
C ALA A 119 4.08 4.53 15.84
N ASN A 120 4.14 4.61 14.51
CA ASN A 120 3.78 3.52 13.61
C ASN A 120 4.97 2.99 12.79
N ALA A 121 6.21 3.40 13.08
CA ALA A 121 7.37 3.00 12.28
C ALA A 121 7.54 1.48 12.17
N LEU A 122 7.40 0.75 13.29
CA LEU A 122 7.48 -0.71 13.30
C LEU A 122 6.33 -1.36 12.50
N VAL A 123 5.11 -0.84 12.64
CA VAL A 123 3.94 -1.35 11.91
C VAL A 123 4.07 -1.08 10.42
N ARG A 124 4.56 0.10 10.05
CA ARG A 124 4.90 0.45 8.68
C ARG A 124 5.89 -0.53 8.08
N GLN A 125 6.98 -0.82 8.78
CA GLN A 125 7.99 -1.77 8.30
C GLN A 125 7.38 -3.15 8.06
N LYS A 126 6.60 -3.67 9.02
CA LYS A 126 5.93 -4.97 8.84
C LYS A 126 4.95 -4.98 7.65
N VAL A 127 4.20 -3.89 7.45
CA VAL A 127 3.33 -3.73 6.28
C VAL A 127 4.13 -3.67 4.99
N ASP A 128 5.23 -2.93 4.95
CA ASP A 128 6.09 -2.83 3.77
C ASP A 128 6.70 -4.18 3.40
N ASP A 129 7.09 -4.99 4.40
CA ASP A 129 7.63 -6.34 4.21
C ASP A 129 6.57 -7.31 3.65
N ALA A 130 5.35 -7.28 4.18
CA ALA A 130 4.26 -8.12 3.66
C ALA A 130 3.78 -7.68 2.27
N VAL A 131 3.63 -6.36 2.06
CA VAL A 131 3.33 -5.79 0.74
C VAL A 131 4.38 -6.25 -0.27
N ARG A 132 5.66 -6.24 0.10
CA ARG A 132 6.74 -6.76 -0.72
C ARG A 132 6.58 -8.26 -0.99
N ALA A 133 6.31 -9.07 0.03
CA ALA A 133 6.14 -10.52 -0.11
C ALA A 133 5.02 -10.89 -1.10
N HIS A 134 3.91 -10.14 -1.12
CA HIS A 134 2.79 -10.38 -2.03
C HIS A 134 2.96 -9.74 -3.42
N ARG A 135 3.53 -8.52 -3.52
CA ARG A 135 3.59 -7.78 -4.79
C ARG A 135 4.84 -8.02 -5.62
N ALA A 136 5.98 -8.32 -4.98
CA ALA A 136 7.23 -8.55 -5.70
C ALA A 136 7.15 -9.75 -6.66
N PRO A 137 6.53 -10.90 -6.30
CA PRO A 137 6.34 -12.00 -7.24
C PRO A 137 5.54 -11.58 -8.47
N LEU A 138 4.45 -10.82 -8.29
CA LEU A 138 3.60 -10.35 -9.39
C LEU A 138 4.35 -9.43 -10.36
N LEU A 139 5.18 -8.52 -9.84
CA LEU A 139 6.04 -7.70 -10.71
C LEU A 139 7.12 -8.54 -11.39
N THR A 140 7.67 -9.54 -10.72
CA THR A 140 8.65 -10.47 -11.32
C THR A 140 8.03 -11.20 -12.51
N GLU A 141 6.78 -11.64 -12.41
CA GLU A 141 6.04 -12.25 -13.53
C GLU A 141 5.87 -11.29 -14.71
N ILE A 142 5.51 -10.02 -14.45
CA ILE A 142 5.43 -8.99 -15.50
C ILE A 142 6.79 -8.79 -16.17
N VAL A 143 7.88 -8.76 -15.40
CA VAL A 143 9.22 -8.59 -15.95
C VAL A 143 9.62 -9.78 -16.83
N HIS A 144 9.37 -11.02 -16.39
CA HIS A 144 9.58 -12.22 -17.21
C HIS A 144 8.76 -12.21 -18.50
N GLN A 145 7.52 -11.72 -18.44
CA GLN A 145 6.71 -11.50 -19.65
C GLN A 145 7.39 -10.49 -20.58
N GLY A 146 7.83 -9.34 -20.09
CA GLY A 146 8.43 -8.31 -20.94
C GLY A 146 9.78 -8.68 -21.53
N VAL A 147 10.58 -9.52 -20.84
CA VAL A 147 11.79 -10.12 -21.41
C VAL A 147 11.44 -11.07 -22.56
N ARG A 148 10.41 -11.92 -22.41
CA ARG A 148 9.94 -12.80 -23.49
C ARG A 148 9.38 -12.04 -24.69
N GLU A 149 8.70 -10.92 -24.43
CA GLU A 149 8.18 -10.01 -25.46
C GLU A 149 9.29 -9.15 -26.12
N GLY A 150 10.51 -9.16 -25.57
CA GLY A 150 11.62 -8.34 -26.07
C GLY A 150 11.50 -6.85 -25.77
N VAL A 151 10.54 -6.44 -24.92
CA VAL A 151 10.36 -5.05 -24.49
C VAL A 151 11.21 -4.69 -23.28
N PHE A 152 11.67 -5.67 -22.51
CA PHE A 152 12.63 -5.49 -21.41
C PHE A 152 13.93 -6.23 -21.72
N SER A 153 15.06 -5.66 -21.30
CA SER A 153 16.41 -6.21 -21.57
C SER A 153 17.23 -6.47 -20.30
N THR A 154 16.62 -6.36 -19.12
CA THR A 154 17.29 -6.65 -17.85
C THR A 154 17.84 -8.09 -17.80
N PRO A 155 19.11 -8.28 -17.40
CA PRO A 155 19.68 -9.62 -17.22
C PRO A 155 19.29 -10.25 -15.86
N TYR A 156 18.53 -9.54 -15.02
CA TYR A 156 18.17 -9.96 -13.65
C TYR A 156 16.65 -9.98 -13.44
N PRO A 157 15.86 -10.73 -14.23
CA PRO A 157 14.39 -10.70 -14.13
C PRO A 157 13.89 -11.17 -12.76
N ASP A 158 14.52 -12.17 -12.14
CA ASP A 158 14.11 -12.73 -10.84
C ASP A 158 14.25 -11.73 -9.68
N GLN A 159 15.27 -10.86 -9.74
CA GLN A 159 15.52 -9.85 -8.71
C GLN A 159 14.73 -8.56 -8.97
N SER A 160 14.29 -8.35 -10.22
CA SER A 160 13.70 -7.09 -10.66
C SER A 160 12.42 -6.74 -9.89
N GLY A 161 11.54 -7.70 -9.61
CA GLY A 161 10.32 -7.46 -8.83
C GLY A 161 10.60 -6.88 -7.44
N GLY A 162 11.57 -7.45 -6.72
CA GLY A 162 11.98 -6.93 -5.42
C GLY A 162 12.60 -5.53 -5.49
N LEU A 163 13.42 -5.26 -6.50
CA LEU A 163 14.05 -3.94 -6.72
C LEU A 163 13.02 -2.87 -7.11
N LEU A 164 12.06 -3.21 -7.96
CA LEU A 164 10.90 -2.37 -8.30
C LEU A 164 10.16 -1.94 -7.03
N LEU A 165 9.83 -2.89 -6.13
CA LEU A 165 9.16 -2.57 -4.88
C LEU A 165 10.00 -1.65 -3.99
N SER A 166 11.31 -1.83 -3.94
CA SER A 166 12.21 -0.95 -3.17
C SER A 166 12.17 0.48 -3.70
N LEU A 167 12.20 0.68 -5.02
CA LEU A 167 12.09 2.02 -5.63
C LEU A 167 10.73 2.65 -5.34
N ILE A 168 9.64 1.87 -5.45
CA ILE A 168 8.27 2.33 -5.18
C ILE A 168 8.11 2.74 -3.71
N GLN A 169 8.58 1.92 -2.77
CA GLN A 169 8.52 2.20 -1.33
C GLN A 169 9.39 3.40 -0.96
N GLY A 170 10.60 3.51 -1.53
CA GLY A 170 11.46 4.67 -1.36
C GLY A 170 10.79 5.97 -1.82
N MET A 171 10.21 5.96 -3.02
CA MET A 171 9.43 7.08 -3.56
C MET A 171 8.25 7.44 -2.64
N ALA A 172 7.48 6.46 -2.18
CA ALA A 172 6.36 6.70 -1.26
C ALA A 172 6.82 7.35 0.06
N GLY A 173 7.98 6.95 0.59
CA GLY A 173 8.61 7.58 1.74
C GLY A 173 8.98 9.04 1.49
N GLU A 174 9.54 9.38 0.32
CA GLU A 174 9.83 10.77 -0.04
C GLU A 174 8.57 11.61 -0.25
N HIS A 175 7.54 11.07 -0.91
CA HIS A 175 6.24 11.72 -1.01
C HIS A 175 5.66 11.99 0.37
N ALA A 176 5.83 11.05 1.30
CA ALA A 176 5.36 11.23 2.66
C ALA A 176 6.08 12.33 3.43
N ARG A 177 7.40 12.44 3.24
CA ARG A 177 8.18 13.55 3.79
C ARG A 177 7.70 14.89 3.28
N LEU A 178 7.39 15.00 2.00
CA LEU A 178 6.92 16.24 1.37
C LEU A 178 5.48 16.60 1.77
N LEU A 179 4.59 15.61 1.83
CA LEU A 179 3.14 15.83 2.01
C LEU A 179 2.72 15.90 3.48
N TRP A 180 3.22 15.01 4.33
CA TRP A 180 2.74 14.86 5.72
C TRP A 180 3.77 15.31 6.75
N LEU A 181 5.05 14.97 6.58
CA LEU A 181 6.10 15.40 7.51
C LEU A 181 6.64 16.80 7.20
N ARG A 182 6.22 17.38 6.06
CA ARG A 182 6.59 18.72 5.58
C ARG A 182 8.09 19.01 5.69
N THR A 183 8.91 18.06 5.25
CA THR A 183 10.37 18.15 5.30
C THR A 183 10.96 18.01 3.90
N PRO A 184 11.55 19.09 3.33
CA PRO A 184 11.56 20.46 3.83
C PRO A 184 10.16 21.12 3.75
N ASP A 185 9.95 22.20 4.51
CA ASP A 185 8.68 22.94 4.46
C ASP A 185 8.62 23.83 3.22
N LEU A 186 7.95 23.33 2.17
CA LEU A 186 7.86 23.99 0.87
C LEU A 186 6.50 24.69 0.70
N ALA A 187 6.48 25.77 -0.09
CA ALA A 187 5.23 26.34 -0.59
C ALA A 187 4.45 25.28 -1.42
N PRO A 188 3.10 25.31 -1.47
CA PRO A 188 2.30 24.25 -2.11
C PRO A 188 2.72 23.93 -3.54
N LYS A 189 2.97 24.96 -4.37
CA LYS A 189 3.44 24.78 -5.76
C LYS A 189 4.80 24.10 -5.85
N ALA A 190 5.75 24.48 -4.99
CA ALA A 190 7.07 23.87 -4.94
C ALA A 190 7.02 22.42 -4.42
N CYS A 191 6.13 22.14 -3.45
CA CYS A 191 5.87 20.81 -2.95
C CYS A 191 5.29 19.89 -4.04
N ALA A 192 4.27 20.36 -4.77
CA ALA A 192 3.67 19.62 -5.88
C ALA A 192 4.69 19.32 -6.99
N ALA A 193 5.50 20.30 -7.37
CA ALA A 193 6.59 20.12 -8.33
C ALA A 193 7.58 19.05 -7.85
N ARG A 194 8.02 19.11 -6.58
CA ARG A 194 8.97 18.13 -6.04
C ARG A 194 8.39 16.71 -6.01
N VAL A 195 7.13 16.54 -5.64
CA VAL A 195 6.45 15.24 -5.65
C VAL A 195 6.39 14.67 -7.07
N ALA A 196 6.05 15.50 -8.06
CA ALA A 196 6.02 15.11 -9.47
C ALA A 196 7.42 14.75 -10.01
N GLU A 197 8.44 15.53 -9.66
CA GLU A 197 9.85 15.26 -10.01
C GLU A 197 10.33 13.92 -9.42
N THR A 198 10.05 13.67 -8.12
CA THR A 198 10.41 12.41 -7.46
C THR A 198 9.69 11.22 -8.12
N HIS A 199 8.42 11.38 -8.52
CA HIS A 199 7.70 10.36 -9.26
C HIS A 199 8.32 10.09 -10.63
N ALA A 200 8.59 11.15 -11.41
CA ALA A 200 9.20 11.03 -12.73
C ALA A 200 10.59 10.36 -12.66
N ALA A 201 11.39 10.71 -11.65
CA ALA A 201 12.69 10.08 -11.41
C ALA A 201 12.56 8.59 -11.06
N CYS A 202 11.56 8.20 -10.27
CA CYS A 202 11.28 6.79 -9.97
C CYS A 202 10.89 6.03 -11.24
N MET A 203 10.02 6.57 -12.08
CA MET A 203 9.62 5.94 -13.35
C MET A 203 10.80 5.80 -14.31
N ASP A 204 11.64 6.83 -14.45
CA ASP A 204 12.87 6.76 -15.26
C ASP A 204 13.85 5.70 -14.72
N ALA A 205 14.03 5.61 -13.39
CA ALA A 205 14.87 4.59 -12.78
C ALA A 205 14.33 3.17 -13.04
N ILE A 206 13.01 2.98 -13.00
CA ILE A 206 12.36 1.71 -13.34
C ILE A 206 12.57 1.36 -14.81
N GLU A 207 12.35 2.30 -15.73
CA GLU A 207 12.60 2.10 -17.16
C GLU A 207 14.04 1.64 -17.43
N ARG A 208 15.03 2.30 -16.79
CA ARG A 208 16.45 1.93 -16.89
C ARG A 208 16.76 0.58 -16.28
N LEU A 209 16.21 0.28 -15.10
CA LEU A 209 16.43 -0.99 -14.39
C LEU A 209 15.91 -2.18 -15.22
N LEU A 210 14.80 -2.01 -15.93
CA LEU A 210 14.21 -3.02 -16.79
C LEU A 210 14.84 -3.05 -18.20
N GLY A 211 15.54 -1.98 -18.58
CA GLY A 211 15.95 -1.75 -19.96
C GLY A 211 14.73 -1.65 -20.89
N ALA A 212 13.68 -0.99 -20.42
CA ALA A 212 12.45 -0.72 -21.15
C ALA A 212 12.61 0.48 -22.10
N PRO A 213 11.74 0.64 -23.11
CA PRO A 213 11.73 1.85 -23.93
C PRO A 213 11.54 3.10 -23.07
N GLY A 214 12.33 4.13 -23.32
CA GLY A 214 12.22 5.40 -22.61
C GLY A 214 10.84 6.01 -22.83
N GLY A 215 10.18 6.43 -21.75
CA GLY A 215 8.83 6.97 -21.82
C GLY A 215 7.70 5.94 -21.88
N SER A 216 8.01 4.65 -21.69
CA SER A 216 7.00 3.60 -21.59
C SER A 216 6.17 3.64 -20.31
N LEU A 217 6.62 4.33 -19.26
CA LEU A 217 5.85 4.57 -18.04
C LEU A 217 5.32 6.01 -17.95
N TYR A 218 4.10 6.14 -17.41
CA TYR A 218 3.43 7.43 -17.25
C TYR A 218 4.14 8.32 -16.23
N ARG A 219 4.04 9.64 -16.42
CA ARG A 219 4.58 10.65 -15.50
C ARG A 219 3.44 11.54 -15.04
N VAL A 220 3.33 11.73 -13.73
CA VAL A 220 2.39 12.70 -13.15
C VAL A 220 2.99 14.10 -13.22
N ASP A 221 2.15 15.10 -13.46
CA ASP A 221 2.57 16.50 -13.42
C ASP A 221 2.20 17.16 -12.07
N ALA A 222 2.73 18.37 -11.85
CA ALA A 222 2.47 19.12 -10.63
C ALA A 222 1.00 19.55 -10.47
N GLN A 223 0.24 19.65 -11.56
CA GLN A 223 -1.18 20.03 -11.52
C GLN A 223 -2.02 18.87 -10.98
N ALA A 224 -1.76 17.65 -11.42
CA ALA A 224 -2.38 16.42 -10.91
C ALA A 224 -2.06 16.15 -9.44
N VAL A 225 -0.89 16.59 -8.97
CA VAL A 225 -0.46 16.44 -7.58
C VAL A 225 -1.06 17.51 -6.65
N MET A 226 -1.38 18.69 -7.16
CA MET A 226 -1.83 19.83 -6.33
C MET A 226 -2.99 19.50 -5.38
N PRO A 227 -4.06 18.76 -5.78
CA PRO A 227 -5.14 18.40 -4.87
C PRO A 227 -4.66 17.62 -3.63
N TRP A 228 -3.65 16.76 -3.79
CA TRP A 228 -3.04 16.00 -2.69
C TRP A 228 -2.29 16.90 -1.71
N VAL A 229 -1.56 17.89 -2.23
CA VAL A 229 -0.80 18.86 -1.42
C VAL A 229 -1.73 19.76 -0.62
N LEU A 230 -2.83 20.23 -1.23
CA LEU A 230 -3.80 21.07 -0.54
C LEU A 230 -4.53 20.28 0.55
N ALA A 231 -4.98 19.08 0.23
CA ALA A 231 -5.64 18.20 1.19
C ALA A 231 -4.73 17.83 2.36
N SER A 232 -3.43 17.54 2.11
CA SER A 232 -2.50 17.19 3.20
C SER A 232 -2.20 18.33 4.16
N ARG A 233 -2.51 19.57 3.77
CA ARG A 233 -2.30 20.80 4.57
C ARG A 233 -3.56 21.31 5.23
N ALA A 234 -4.74 20.85 4.81
CA ALA A 234 -5.98 21.16 5.52
C ALA A 234 -5.88 20.62 6.94
N ASP A 235 -6.20 21.45 7.94
CA ASP A 235 -6.39 20.96 9.30
C ASP A 235 -7.62 20.03 9.32
N PRO A 236 -7.54 18.90 10.03
CA PRO A 236 -8.64 17.96 10.16
C PRO A 236 -9.85 18.52 10.92
#